data_AF-A0A6L4B6S8-F1
#
_entry.id   AF-A0A6L4B6S8-F1
#
_cell.length_a   1.000
_cell.length_b   1.000
_cell.length_c   1.000
_cell.angle_alpha   90.00
_cell.angle_beta   90.00
_cell.angle_gamma   90.00
#
_symmetry.space_group_name_H-M   'P 1'
#
loop_
_entity.id
_entity.type
_entity.pdbx_description
1 polymer ?
#
loop_
_entity_poly.entity_id
_entity_poly.type
_entity_poly.pdbx_seq_one_letter_code
_entity_poly.pdbx_strand_id
1 'polypeptide(L)'
;MPGLLTLLFTLALAGVLAYVYWLGKTSRGIDGILALLVMALFVALPTYRMVAVGWLQEEATRHPEVSASPFWDLEYTAAMIVTAASLGGSIFGGVRLLSGLGRSALHQAIAALWVAGPLAHVILLLITSQVADMGAENKPSLLINIATASALAIGASLYLLCSKRVRALYNNEIPAAEPEAEA
;
A
#
# COMPACT_ATOMS: atom_id res chain seq x y z
N MET A 1 16.90 15.21 19.15
CA MET A 1 16.88 15.32 17.67
C MET A 1 15.90 14.40 16.93
N PRO A 2 15.37 13.26 17.45
CA PRO A 2 14.47 12.41 16.64
C PRO A 2 13.14 13.09 16.29
N GLY A 3 12.59 13.94 17.18
CA GLY A 3 11.31 14.62 16.95
C GLY A 3 11.29 15.60 15.77
N LEU A 4 12.43 16.21 15.41
CA LEU A 4 12.50 17.14 14.27
C LEU A 4 12.39 16.37 12.94
N LEU A 5 13.10 15.24 12.82
CA LEU A 5 13.04 14.40 11.63
C LEU A 5 11.65 13.79 11.46
N THR A 6 11.03 13.31 12.54
CA THR A 6 9.65 12.79 12.50
C THR A 6 8.67 13.88 12.07
N LEU A 7 8.81 15.10 12.60
CA LEU A 7 7.96 16.24 12.23
C LEU A 7 8.11 16.61 10.75
N LEU A 8 9.35 16.71 10.26
CA LEU A 8 9.63 17.01 8.84
C LEU A 8 9.11 15.92 7.92
N PHE A 9 9.27 14.64 8.30
CA PHE A 9 8.73 13.52 7.55
C PHE A 9 7.21 13.56 7.52
N THR A 10 6.56 13.83 8.65
CA THR A 10 5.09 13.94 8.76
C THR A 10 4.55 15.12 7.94
N LEU A 11 5.25 16.26 7.95
CA LEU A 11 4.88 17.43 7.14
C LEU A 11 5.09 17.18 5.65
N ALA A 12 6.19 16.54 5.25
CA ALA A 12 6.41 16.13 3.87
C ALA A 12 5.35 15.13 3.42
N LEU A 13 4.99 14.18 4.28
CA LEU A 13 3.90 13.24 4.06
C LEU A 13 2.58 13.99 3.85
N ALA A 14 2.22 14.90 4.76
CA ALA A 14 1.02 15.72 4.70
C ALA A 14 0.99 16.60 3.44
N GLY A 15 2.12 17.15 3.03
CA GLY A 15 2.26 17.94 1.80
C GLY A 15 2.03 17.10 0.55
N VAL A 16 2.63 15.90 0.47
CA VAL A 16 2.38 14.94 -0.63
C VAL A 16 0.92 14.49 -0.62
N LEU A 17 0.35 14.23 0.57
CA LEU A 17 -1.07 13.88 0.76
C LEU A 17 -2.01 14.97 0.23
N ALA A 18 -1.78 16.22 0.61
CA ALA A 18 -2.56 17.35 0.16
C ALA A 18 -2.40 17.59 -1.35
N TYR A 19 -1.18 17.46 -1.87
CA TYR A 19 -0.89 17.65 -3.29
C TYR A 19 -1.56 16.59 -4.16
N VAL A 20 -1.47 15.31 -3.80
CA VAL A 20 -2.09 14.21 -4.56
C VAL A 20 -3.62 14.27 -4.48
N TYR A 21 -4.19 14.60 -3.31
CA TYR A 21 -5.62 14.86 -3.16
C TYR A 21 -6.08 16.02 -4.04
N TRP A 22 -5.37 17.16 -3.98
CA TRP A 22 -5.67 18.33 -4.78
C TRP A 22 -5.56 18.02 -6.28
N LEU A 23 -4.49 17.36 -6.72
CA LEU A 23 -4.30 16.98 -8.11
C LEU A 23 -5.45 16.07 -8.59
N GLY A 24 -5.79 15.03 -7.82
CA GLY A 24 -6.86 14.09 -8.16
C GLY A 24 -8.24 14.74 -8.20
N LYS A 25 -8.57 15.59 -7.22
CA LYS A 25 -9.85 16.30 -7.16
C LYS A 25 -10.00 17.29 -8.30
N THR A 26 -8.99 18.12 -8.54
CA THR A 26 -9.07 19.27 -9.45
C THR A 26 -8.94 18.84 -10.92
N SER A 27 -8.15 17.79 -11.22
CA SER A 27 -7.93 17.35 -12.60
C SER A 27 -8.83 16.19 -13.06
N ARG A 28 -9.32 15.36 -12.13
CA ARG A 28 -9.98 14.08 -12.47
C ARG A 28 -11.28 13.81 -11.71
N GLY A 29 -11.75 14.78 -10.90
CA GLY A 29 -12.98 14.61 -10.11
C GLY A 29 -12.90 13.45 -9.12
N ILE A 30 -11.70 13.10 -8.65
CA ILE A 30 -11.50 12.00 -7.71
C ILE A 30 -12.10 12.36 -6.35
N ASP A 31 -13.10 11.57 -5.93
CA ASP A 31 -13.76 11.68 -4.62
C ASP A 31 -12.86 11.21 -3.46
N GLY A 32 -13.21 11.63 -2.24
CA GLY A 32 -12.41 11.43 -1.02
C GLY A 32 -11.90 10.01 -0.78
N ILE A 33 -12.72 8.96 -0.92
CA ILE A 33 -12.28 7.58 -0.68
C ILE A 33 -11.29 7.11 -1.75
N LEU A 34 -11.51 7.46 -3.02
CA LEU A 34 -10.58 7.12 -4.10
C LEU A 34 -9.25 7.87 -3.93
N ALA A 35 -9.29 9.12 -3.47
CA ALA A 35 -8.08 9.85 -3.11
C ALA A 35 -7.35 9.18 -1.94
N LEU A 36 -8.05 8.74 -0.90
CA LEU A 36 -7.46 7.99 0.21
C LEU A 36 -6.80 6.67 -0.24
N LEU A 37 -7.39 5.96 -1.21
CA LEU A 37 -6.80 4.76 -1.78
C LEU A 37 -5.53 5.04 -2.58
N VAL A 38 -5.57 6.07 -3.41
CA VAL A 38 -4.37 6.57 -4.11
C VAL A 38 -3.29 6.96 -3.11
N MET A 39 -3.67 7.63 -2.02
CA MET A 39 -2.75 7.99 -0.95
C MET A 39 -2.15 6.79 -0.24
N ALA A 40 -2.96 5.79 0.08
CA ALA A 40 -2.49 4.57 0.71
C ALA A 40 -1.43 3.88 -0.15
N LEU A 41 -1.64 3.86 -1.47
CA LEU A 41 -0.71 3.30 -2.46
C LEU A 41 0.58 4.13 -2.61
N PHE A 42 0.51 5.46 -2.62
CA PHE A 42 1.72 6.26 -2.77
C PHE A 42 2.56 6.37 -1.49
N VAL A 43 1.94 6.24 -0.33
CA VAL A 43 2.53 6.77 0.90
C VAL A 43 2.42 5.81 2.08
N ALA A 44 1.21 5.41 2.47
CA ALA A 44 1.02 4.65 3.71
C ALA A 44 1.63 3.24 3.64
N LEU A 45 1.33 2.50 2.57
CA LEU A 45 1.88 1.16 2.33
C LEU A 45 3.42 1.19 2.22
N PRO A 46 4.02 2.04 1.36
CA PRO A 46 5.46 2.28 1.31
C PRO A 46 6.14 2.52 2.65
N THR A 47 5.62 3.47 3.43
CA THR A 47 6.26 3.93 4.67
C THR A 47 6.22 2.84 5.73
N TYR A 48 5.09 2.16 5.88
CA TYR A 48 4.97 1.03 6.81
C TYR A 48 6.01 -0.08 6.51
N ARG A 49 6.28 -0.34 5.23
CA ARG A 49 7.25 -1.38 4.81
C ARG A 49 8.69 -1.01 5.14
N MET A 50 9.06 0.26 4.93
CA MET A 50 10.39 0.75 5.32
C MET A 50 10.61 0.63 6.84
N VAL A 51 9.58 0.89 7.64
CA VAL A 51 9.65 0.72 9.10
C VAL A 51 9.91 -0.74 9.49
N ALA A 52 9.28 -1.71 8.81
CA ALA A 52 9.49 -3.13 9.09
C ALA A 52 10.94 -3.59 8.82
N VAL A 53 11.56 -3.11 7.73
CA VAL A 53 12.98 -3.39 7.45
C VAL A 53 13.90 -2.71 8.47
N GLY A 54 13.59 -1.47 8.85
CA GLY A 54 14.33 -0.78 9.91
C GLY A 54 14.27 -1.52 11.26
N TRP A 55 13.10 -2.06 11.61
CA TRP A 55 12.93 -2.89 12.80
C TRP A 55 13.80 -4.16 12.75
N LEU A 56 13.84 -4.86 11.61
CA LEU A 56 14.72 -6.04 11.44
C LEU A 56 16.19 -5.70 11.72
N GLN A 57 16.67 -4.57 11.20
CA GLN A 57 18.05 -4.14 11.41
C GLN A 57 18.33 -3.74 12.87
N GLU A 58 17.37 -3.09 13.52
CA GLU A 58 17.45 -2.76 14.95
C GLU A 58 17.48 -4.03 15.81
N GLU A 59 16.67 -5.03 15.48
CA GLU A 59 16.60 -6.31 16.18
C GLU A 59 17.91 -7.09 16.09
N ALA A 60 18.51 -7.18 14.90
CA ALA A 60 19.81 -7.80 14.71
C ALA A 60 20.96 -7.08 15.47
N THR A 61 20.80 -5.77 15.72
CA THR A 61 21.77 -5.01 16.52
C THR A 61 21.61 -5.28 18.02
N ARG A 62 20.37 -5.49 18.48
CA ARG A 62 20.05 -5.78 19.89
C ARG A 62 20.32 -7.23 20.27
N HIS A 63 20.12 -8.16 19.32
CA HIS A 63 20.26 -9.60 19.50
C HIS A 63 21.34 -10.15 18.55
N PRO A 64 22.62 -10.21 18.96
CA PRO A 64 23.72 -10.65 18.10
C PRO A 64 23.52 -12.07 17.54
N GLU A 65 22.78 -12.92 18.25
CA GLU A 65 22.39 -14.26 17.81
C GLU A 65 21.55 -14.29 16.53
N VAL A 66 20.75 -13.25 16.28
CA VAL A 66 20.00 -13.06 15.03
C VAL A 66 20.97 -12.85 13.87
N SER A 67 21.95 -11.95 14.03
CA SER A 67 22.95 -11.67 12.99
C SER A 67 23.95 -12.80 12.79
N ALA A 68 24.12 -13.68 13.78
CA ALA A 68 24.98 -14.85 13.71
C ALA A 68 24.30 -16.05 13.02
N SER A 69 22.99 -15.97 12.73
CA SER A 69 22.27 -17.00 12.00
C SER A 69 22.82 -17.15 10.57
N PRO A 70 23.07 -18.37 10.08
CA PRO A 70 23.52 -18.59 8.71
C PRO A 70 22.47 -18.18 7.66
N PHE A 71 21.23 -17.93 8.07
CA PHE A 71 20.13 -17.51 7.20
C PHE A 71 19.87 -16.00 7.23
N TRP A 72 20.53 -15.25 8.12
CA TRP A 72 20.29 -13.82 8.34
C TRP A 72 20.41 -12.99 7.05
N ASP A 73 21.52 -13.15 6.32
CA ASP A 73 21.76 -12.40 5.09
C ASP A 73 20.69 -12.70 4.02
N LEU A 74 20.22 -13.95 3.96
CA LEU A 74 19.17 -14.37 3.03
C LEU A 74 17.82 -13.76 3.42
N GLU A 75 17.44 -13.83 4.70
CA GLU A 75 16.20 -13.30 5.24
C GLU A 75 16.12 -11.77 5.11
N TYR A 76 17.20 -11.08 5.46
CA TYR A 76 17.30 -9.62 5.35
C TYR A 76 17.26 -9.17 3.88
N THR A 77 17.99 -9.86 2.99
CA THR A 77 17.95 -9.58 1.55
C THR A 77 16.57 -9.84 0.97
N ALA A 78 15.91 -10.93 1.36
CA ALA A 78 14.54 -11.22 0.95
C ALA A 78 13.57 -10.14 1.43
N ALA A 79 13.68 -9.68 2.68
CA ALA A 79 12.86 -8.60 3.22
C ALA A 79 13.04 -7.28 2.44
N MET A 80 14.28 -6.96 2.07
CA MET A 80 14.61 -5.81 1.22
C MET A 80 13.98 -5.93 -0.17
N ILE A 81 14.11 -7.08 -0.84
CA ILE A 81 13.53 -7.32 -2.17
C ILE A 81 12.00 -7.23 -2.13
N VAL A 82 11.37 -7.86 -1.14
CA VAL A 82 9.91 -7.83 -0.97
C VAL A 82 9.43 -6.41 -0.71
N THR A 83 10.16 -5.65 0.09
CA THR A 83 9.88 -4.24 0.35
C THR A 83 10.00 -3.41 -0.92
N ALA A 84 11.08 -3.57 -1.69
CA ALA A 84 11.27 -2.89 -2.96
C ALA A 84 10.17 -3.23 -3.99
N ALA A 85 9.78 -4.50 -4.09
CA ALA A 85 8.70 -4.95 -4.96
C ALA A 85 7.35 -4.39 -4.52
N SER A 86 7.07 -4.37 -3.21
CA SER A 86 5.86 -3.76 -2.64
C SER A 86 5.81 -2.24 -2.90
N LEU A 87 6.94 -1.55 -2.77
CA LEU A 87 7.06 -0.12 -3.11
C LEU A 87 6.75 0.12 -4.59
N GLY A 88 7.39 -0.62 -5.48
CA GLY A 88 7.16 -0.53 -6.93
C GLY A 88 5.71 -0.83 -7.30
N GLY A 89 5.13 -1.88 -6.71
CA GLY A 89 3.72 -2.22 -6.89
C GLY A 89 2.77 -1.12 -6.41
N SER A 90 3.01 -0.56 -5.23
CA SER A 90 2.15 0.49 -4.69
C SER A 90 2.18 1.75 -5.54
N ILE A 91 3.38 2.20 -5.94
CA ILE A 91 3.55 3.36 -6.83
C ILE A 91 2.89 3.09 -8.19
N PHE A 92 3.11 1.91 -8.77
CA PHE A 92 2.48 1.52 -10.04
C PHE A 92 0.95 1.56 -9.94
N GLY A 93 0.37 0.98 -8.89
CA GLY A 93 -1.08 1.00 -8.66
C GLY A 93 -1.64 2.42 -8.48
N GLY A 94 -0.95 3.25 -7.70
CA GLY A 94 -1.30 4.65 -7.49
C GLY A 94 -1.25 5.46 -8.80
N VAL A 95 -0.20 5.27 -9.61
CA VAL A 95 -0.04 5.89 -10.93
C VAL A 95 -1.10 5.40 -11.91
N ARG A 96 -1.56 4.14 -11.82
CA ARG A 96 -2.64 3.65 -12.68
C ARG A 96 -3.98 4.29 -12.34
N LEU A 97 -4.34 4.43 -11.07
CA LEU A 97 -5.55 5.15 -10.64
C LEU A 97 -5.46 6.65 -10.98
N LEU A 98 -4.40 7.30 -10.49
CA LEU A 98 -3.57 8.23 -11.26
C LEU A 98 -4.05 8.61 -12.64
N SER A 99 -3.51 7.89 -13.62
CA SER A 99 -3.32 8.30 -14.99
C SER A 99 -4.28 7.61 -15.96
N GLY A 100 -4.75 6.40 -15.68
CA GLY A 100 -5.53 5.59 -16.59
C GLY A 100 -7.03 5.63 -16.29
N LEU A 101 -7.84 6.13 -17.22
CA LEU A 101 -9.30 6.20 -17.09
C LEU A 101 -10.03 4.98 -17.69
N GLY A 102 -9.45 3.79 -17.52
CA GLY A 102 -9.97 2.57 -18.15
C GLY A 102 -10.09 1.39 -17.19
N ARG A 103 -10.91 0.40 -17.57
CA ARG A 103 -11.08 -0.88 -16.86
C ARG A 103 -9.76 -1.55 -16.52
N SER A 104 -8.80 -1.51 -17.43
CA SER A 104 -7.46 -2.10 -17.25
C SER A 104 -6.69 -1.43 -16.11
N ALA A 105 -6.78 -0.11 -15.95
CA ALA A 105 -6.13 0.63 -14.89
C ALA A 105 -6.70 0.26 -13.51
N LEU A 106 -8.02 0.06 -13.42
CA LEU A 106 -8.69 -0.38 -12.19
C LEU A 106 -8.22 -1.78 -11.76
N HIS A 107 -8.19 -2.74 -12.68
CA HIS A 107 -7.73 -4.11 -12.38
C HIS A 107 -6.24 -4.15 -12.05
N GLN A 108 -5.42 -3.36 -12.74
CA GLN A 108 -4.00 -3.22 -12.42
C GLN A 108 -3.77 -2.61 -11.04
N ALA A 109 -4.59 -1.64 -10.64
CA ALA A 109 -4.53 -1.05 -9.31
C ALA A 109 -4.99 -2.03 -8.21
N ILE A 110 -6.02 -2.83 -8.46
CA ILE A 110 -6.44 -3.91 -7.55
C ILE A 110 -5.32 -4.93 -7.40
N ALA A 111 -4.75 -5.41 -8.50
CA ALA A 111 -3.64 -6.35 -8.47
C ALA A 111 -2.43 -5.78 -7.68
N ALA A 112 -2.08 -4.52 -7.94
CA ALA A 112 -1.04 -3.80 -7.22
C ALA A 112 -1.34 -3.70 -5.71
N LEU A 113 -2.59 -3.41 -5.34
CA LEU A 113 -3.02 -3.34 -3.94
C LEU A 113 -2.86 -4.68 -3.22
N TRP A 114 -3.21 -5.78 -3.88
CA TRP A 114 -3.09 -7.13 -3.33
C TRP A 114 -1.63 -7.57 -3.19
N VAL A 115 -0.80 -7.29 -4.20
CA VAL A 115 0.63 -7.63 -4.20
C VAL A 115 1.38 -6.80 -3.16
N ALA A 116 1.17 -5.48 -3.15
CA ALA A 116 1.89 -4.59 -2.25
C ALA A 116 1.37 -4.59 -0.81
N GLY A 117 0.08 -4.86 -0.64
CA GLY A 117 -0.57 -4.99 0.66
C GLY A 117 -0.45 -6.41 1.21
N PRO A 118 -1.52 -7.24 1.18
CA PRO A 118 -1.56 -8.55 1.81
C PRO A 118 -0.38 -9.47 1.47
N LEU A 119 -0.04 -9.65 0.19
CA LEU A 119 0.97 -10.63 -0.22
C LEU A 119 2.36 -10.28 0.34
N ALA A 120 2.81 -9.05 0.14
CA ALA A 120 4.06 -8.57 0.75
C ALA A 120 4.00 -8.61 2.28
N HIS A 121 2.80 -8.45 2.89
CA HIS A 121 2.63 -8.53 4.34
C HIS A 121 2.84 -9.93 4.88
N VAL A 122 2.30 -10.94 4.20
CA VAL A 122 2.49 -12.35 4.55
C VAL A 122 3.97 -12.69 4.49
N ILE A 123 4.65 -12.33 3.40
CA ILE A 123 6.07 -12.67 3.22
C ILE A 123 6.94 -11.99 4.29
N LEU A 124 6.73 -10.69 4.54
CA LEU A 124 7.47 -9.98 5.59
C LEU A 124 7.16 -10.52 6.98
N LEU A 125 5.92 -10.89 7.28
CA LEU A 125 5.56 -11.50 8.56
C LEU A 125 6.27 -12.83 8.76
N LEU A 126 6.35 -13.68 7.74
CA LEU A 126 7.09 -14.95 7.81
C LEU A 126 8.55 -14.71 8.17
N ILE A 127 9.21 -13.74 7.52
CA ILE A 127 10.60 -13.36 7.82
C ILE A 127 10.72 -12.82 9.26
N THR A 128 9.90 -11.82 9.63
CA THR A 128 9.95 -11.22 10.98
C THR A 128 9.61 -12.22 12.09
N SER A 129 8.77 -13.23 11.81
CA SER A 129 8.42 -14.26 12.79
C SER A 129 9.57 -15.22 13.06
N GLN A 130 10.39 -15.54 12.04
CA GLN A 130 11.60 -16.34 12.22
C GLN A 130 12.65 -15.59 13.04
N VAL A 131 12.79 -14.28 12.81
CA VAL A 131 13.68 -13.41 13.59
C VAL A 131 13.19 -13.26 15.04
N ALA A 132 11.89 -13.04 15.25
CA ALA A 132 11.32 -12.92 16.60
C ALA A 132 11.43 -14.24 17.41
N ASP A 133 11.38 -15.39 16.74
CA ASP A 133 11.63 -16.69 17.35
C ASP A 133 13.07 -16.85 17.86
N MET A 134 14.03 -16.16 17.24
CA MET A 134 15.44 -16.14 17.66
C MET A 134 15.71 -15.12 18.78
N GLY A 135 15.03 -13.96 18.78
CA GLY A 135 15.19 -12.88 19.76
C GLY A 135 14.38 -13.01 21.06
N ALA A 136 13.50 -14.02 21.16
CA ALA A 136 12.59 -14.25 22.30
C ALA A 136 11.63 -13.08 22.61
N GLU A 137 11.31 -12.23 21.62
CA GLU A 137 10.33 -11.16 21.74
C GLU A 137 8.89 -11.63 21.41
N ASN A 138 7.89 -10.82 21.83
CA ASN A 138 6.49 -11.06 21.52
C ASN A 138 6.26 -11.08 20.00
N LYS A 139 5.94 -12.27 19.46
CA LYS A 139 5.63 -12.43 18.03
C LYS A 139 4.56 -11.44 17.58
N PRO A 140 4.78 -10.65 16.51
CA PRO A 140 3.71 -9.91 15.87
C PRO A 140 2.60 -10.89 15.50
N SER A 141 1.37 -10.66 15.99
CA SER A 141 0.24 -11.56 15.73
C SER A 141 0.01 -11.72 14.23
N LEU A 142 0.38 -12.89 13.70
CA LEU A 142 0.32 -13.21 12.27
C LEU A 142 -1.12 -13.10 11.75
N LEU A 143 -2.09 -13.56 12.55
CA LEU A 143 -3.51 -13.50 12.24
C LEU A 143 -4.05 -12.07 12.20
N ILE A 144 -3.74 -11.23 13.19
CA ILE A 144 -4.31 -9.87 13.26
C ILE A 144 -3.75 -9.00 12.14
N ASN A 145 -2.45 -9.09 11.87
CA ASN A 145 -1.79 -8.28 10.86
C ASN A 145 -2.21 -8.67 9.43
N ILE A 146 -2.29 -9.98 9.13
CA ILE A 146 -2.79 -10.45 7.83
C ILE A 146 -4.27 -10.14 7.66
N ALA A 147 -5.09 -10.36 8.71
CA ALA A 147 -6.52 -10.06 8.65
C ALA A 147 -6.77 -8.57 8.41
N THR A 148 -6.02 -7.69 9.07
CA THR A 148 -6.16 -6.24 8.88
C THR A 148 -5.75 -5.81 7.47
N ALA A 149 -4.59 -6.27 6.99
CA ALA A 149 -4.13 -5.97 5.63
C ALA A 149 -5.10 -6.51 4.56
N SER A 150 -5.66 -7.70 4.78
CA SER A 150 -6.63 -8.33 3.88
C SER A 150 -7.99 -7.63 3.91
N ALA A 151 -8.48 -7.25 5.09
CA ALA A 151 -9.73 -6.50 5.24
C ALA A 151 -9.67 -5.16 4.51
N LEU A 152 -8.54 -4.45 4.64
CA LEU A 152 -8.31 -3.20 3.90
C LEU A 152 -8.25 -3.44 2.39
N ALA A 153 -7.55 -4.47 1.93
CA ALA A 153 -7.47 -4.80 0.50
C ALA A 153 -8.82 -5.22 -0.08
N ILE A 154 -9.61 -5.99 0.66
CA ILE A 154 -10.96 -6.40 0.28
C ILE A 154 -11.87 -5.17 0.22
N GLY A 155 -11.91 -4.34 1.26
CA GLY A 155 -12.75 -3.14 1.30
C GLY A 155 -12.44 -2.17 0.16
N ALA A 156 -11.16 -1.96 -0.10
CA ALA A 156 -10.68 -1.16 -1.23
C ALA A 156 -11.04 -1.76 -2.59
N SER A 157 -10.87 -3.08 -2.76
CA SER A 157 -11.24 -3.78 -4.00
C SER A 157 -12.75 -3.70 -4.27
N LEU A 158 -13.56 -3.94 -3.24
CA LEU A 158 -15.02 -3.81 -3.31
C LEU A 158 -15.43 -2.37 -3.64
N TYR A 159 -14.80 -1.37 -3.02
CA TYR A 159 -15.07 0.02 -3.36
C TYR A 159 -14.74 0.32 -4.82
N LEU A 160 -13.56 -0.11 -5.32
CA LEU A 160 -13.15 0.11 -6.70
C LEU A 160 -14.10 -0.59 -7.70
N LEU A 161 -14.58 -1.80 -7.39
CA LEU A 161 -15.42 -2.60 -8.29
C LEU A 161 -16.91 -2.23 -8.22
N CYS A 162 -17.43 -1.93 -7.03
CA CYS A 162 -18.87 -1.78 -6.78
C CYS A 162 -19.34 -0.32 -6.73
N SER A 163 -18.44 0.65 -6.51
CA SER A 163 -18.84 2.06 -6.46
C SER A 163 -19.31 2.54 -7.83
N LYS A 164 -20.56 2.99 -7.92
CA LYS A 164 -21.13 3.58 -9.15
C LYS A 164 -20.28 4.74 -9.66
N ARG A 165 -19.71 5.53 -8.74
CA ARG A 165 -18.87 6.69 -9.08
C ARG A 165 -17.53 6.28 -9.68
N VAL A 166 -16.87 5.29 -9.08
CA VAL A 166 -15.59 4.76 -9.62
C VAL A 166 -15.86 4.10 -10.97
N ARG A 167 -16.95 3.34 -11.09
CA ARG A 167 -17.36 2.78 -12.39
C ARG A 167 -17.61 3.86 -13.43
N ALA A 168 -18.34 4.92 -13.11
CA ALA A 168 -18.55 6.03 -14.04
C ALA A 168 -17.20 6.65 -14.50
N LEU A 169 -16.23 6.78 -13.60
CA LEU A 169 -14.91 7.36 -13.87
C LEU A 169 -13.99 6.46 -14.71
N TYR A 170 -14.04 5.13 -14.54
CA TYR A 170 -13.08 4.19 -15.17
C TYR A 170 -13.70 3.23 -16.20
N ASN A 171 -15.03 3.14 -16.31
CA ASN A 171 -15.70 2.26 -17.27
C ASN A 171 -16.27 2.98 -18.50
N ASN A 172 -16.20 4.31 -18.60
CA ASN A 172 -16.90 5.07 -19.65
C ASN A 172 -18.35 4.56 -19.82
N GLU A 173 -19.15 4.59 -18.76
CA GLU A 173 -20.60 4.51 -18.97
C GLU A 173 -21.00 5.84 -19.63
N ILE A 174 -20.96 5.87 -20.97
CA ILE A 174 -21.63 6.89 -21.77
C ILE A 174 -23.06 6.97 -21.21
N PRO A 175 -23.55 8.12 -20.73
CA PRO A 175 -24.95 8.26 -20.37
C PRO A 175 -25.73 7.82 -21.60
N ALA A 176 -26.58 6.79 -21.47
CA ALA A 176 -27.45 6.39 -22.57
C ALA A 176 -28.15 7.65 -23.04
N ALA A 177 -27.90 8.06 -24.29
CA ALA A 177 -28.61 9.18 -24.89
C ALA A 177 -30.09 8.92 -24.65
N GLU A 178 -30.75 9.82 -23.92
CA GLU A 178 -32.20 9.78 -23.77
C GLU A 178 -32.75 9.70 -25.19
N PRO A 179 -33.60 8.71 -25.54
CA PRO A 179 -34.23 8.72 -26.84
C PRO A 179 -35.03 10.02 -26.88
N GLU A 180 -34.60 10.92 -27.78
CA GLU A 180 -35.36 12.11 -28.14
C GLU A 180 -36.79 11.62 -28.39
N ALA A 181 -37.71 12.02 -27.53
CA ALA A 181 -39.11 11.79 -27.76
C ALA A 181 -39.45 12.50 -29.08
N GLU A 182 -39.55 11.72 -30.15
CA GLU A 182 -40.07 12.17 -31.43
C GLU A 182 -41.43 12.84 -31.15
N ALA A 183 -41.45 14.16 -31.37
CA ALA A 183 -42.63 15.01 -31.30
C ALA A 183 -43.38 15.01 -32.64
#